data_AF-A0A4Q6CJN3-F1
#
_entry.id   AF-A0A4Q6CJN3-F1
#
_cell.length_a   1.000
_cell.length_b   1.000
_cell.length_c   1.000
_cell.angle_alpha   90.00
_cell.angle_beta   90.00
_cell.angle_gamma   90.00
#
_symmetry.space_group_name_H-M   'P 1'
#
loop_
_entity.id
_entity.type
_entity.pdbx_description
1 polymer ?
#
loop_
_entity_poly.entity_id
_entity_poly.type
_entity_poly.pdbx_seq_one_letter_code
_entity_poly.pdbx_strand_id
1 'polypeptide(L)' 'MSVMEVTYWDNKKSVENAREWGHIHLEELLPRLEGLKNERIVLIHASARYSTKYLEEILDARLPEYLKGRVTLFPRP' A
#
# COMPACT_ATOMS: atom_id res chain seq x y z
N MET A 1 9.25 -12.14 5.92
CA MET A 1 7.99 -11.57 5.40
C MET A 1 7.50 -10.50 6.36
N SER A 2 7.05 -9.36 5.85
CA SER A 2 6.40 -8.30 6.65
C SER A 2 4.96 -8.12 6.20
N VAL A 3 4.08 -7.77 7.13
CA VAL A 3 2.69 -7.43 6.88
C VAL A 3 2.48 -5.98 7.32
N MET A 4 1.93 -5.14 6.46
CA MET A 4 1.79 -3.71 6.70
C MET A 4 0.38 -3.24 6.38
N GLU A 5 -0.21 -2.47 7.29
CA GLU A 5 -1.50 -1.83 7.05
C GLU A 5 -1.32 -0.66 6.08
N VAL A 6 -2.18 -0.56 5.07
CA VAL A 6 -2.25 0.58 4.15
C VAL A 6 -3.72 0.80 3.82
N THR A 7 -4.32 1.80 4.45
CA THR A 7 -5.76 2.05 4.35
C THR A 7 -6.09 2.90 3.13
N TYR A 8 -5.28 3.91 2.80
CA TYR A 8 -5.56 4.89 1.74
C TYR A 8 -4.49 4.88 0.62
N TRP A 9 -4.95 5.06 -0.62
CA TRP A 9 -4.18 4.70 -1.82
C TRP A 9 -4.25 5.74 -2.93
N ASP A 10 -5.27 6.59 -2.92
CA ASP A 10 -5.48 7.65 -3.92
C ASP A 10 -5.60 9.03 -3.25
N ASN A 11 -5.67 10.07 -4.07
CA ASN A 11 -5.76 11.45 -3.61
C ASN A 11 -7.12 11.84 -3.00
N LYS A 12 -8.09 10.92 -2.87
CA LYS A 12 -9.37 11.23 -2.19
C LYS A 12 -9.20 11.35 -0.68
N LYS A 13 -8.09 10.84 -0.14
CA LYS A 13 -7.71 10.95 1.27
C LYS A 13 -6.27 11.39 1.33
N SER A 14 -6.00 12.49 2.04
CA SER A 14 -4.62 12.95 2.19
C SER A 14 -3.86 12.11 3.22
N VAL A 15 -2.54 12.25 3.23
CA VAL A 15 -1.68 11.66 4.27
C VAL A 15 -2.05 12.17 5.66
N GLU A 16 -2.36 13.46 5.79
CA GLU A 16 -2.77 14.08 7.06
C GLU A 16 -4.07 13.47 7.57
N ASN A 17 -5.05 13.24 6.69
CA ASN A 17 -6.29 12.59 7.09
C ASN A 17 -6.07 11.11 7.44
N ALA A 18 -5.14 10.41 6.78
CA ALA A 18 -4.76 9.06 7.18
C ALA A 18 -4.24 9.04 8.63
N ARG A 19 -3.30 9.94 8.94
CA ARG A 19 -2.69 10.06 10.27
C ARG A 19 -3.68 10.48 11.35
N GLU A 20 -4.60 11.39 11.05
CA GLU A 20 -5.65 11.84 11.97
C GLU A 20 -6.48 10.66 12.50
N TRP A 21 -6.73 9.67 11.65
CA TRP A 21 -7.48 8.46 12.00
C TRP A 21 -6.59 7.27 12.37
N GLY A 22 -5.28 7.48 12.52
CA GLY A 22 -4.32 6.45 12.92
C GLY A 22 -4.00 5.42 11.82
N HIS A 23 -4.25 5.77 10.56
CA HIS A 23 -4.03 4.92 9.39
C HIS A 23 -2.82 5.33 8.56
N ILE A 24 -2.33 4.39 7.75
CA ILE A 24 -1.22 4.64 6.81
C ILE A 24 -1.76 4.90 5.40
N HIS A 25 -1.23 5.94 4.77
CA HIS A 25 -1.41 6.18 3.34
C HIS A 25 -0.24 5.59 2.54
N LEU A 26 -0.52 5.06 1.33
CA LEU A 26 0.48 4.55 0.40
C LEU A 26 1.66 5.52 0.14
N GLU A 27 1.42 6.83 -0.03
CA GLU A 27 2.46 7.85 -0.21
C GLU A 27 3.48 7.90 0.94
N GLU A 28 3.08 7.54 2.17
CA GLU A 28 4.03 7.44 3.27
C GLU A 28 4.85 6.15 3.18
N LEU A 29 4.27 5.09 2.64
CA LEU A 29 4.95 3.80 2.55
C LEU A 29 5.95 3.77 1.39
N LEU A 30 5.60 4.28 0.20
CA LEU A 30 6.40 4.15 -1.03
C LEU A 30 7.88 4.52 -0.84
N PRO A 31 8.24 5.68 -0.25
CA PRO A 31 9.65 6.06 -0.08
C PRO A 31 10.41 5.18 0.93
N ARG A 32 9.69 4.42 1.77
CA ARG A 32 10.25 3.55 2.81
C ARG A 32 10.41 2.11 2.35
N LEU A 33 9.71 1.68 1.30
CA LEU A 33 9.72 0.30 0.81
C LEU A 33 11.13 -0.19 0.46
N GLU A 34 11.96 0.66 -0.12
CA GLU A 34 13.33 0.32 -0.49
C GLU A 34 14.21 0.01 0.73
N GLY A 35 14.01 0.73 1.84
CA GLY A 35 14.78 0.52 3.08
C GLY A 35 14.37 -0.73 3.87
N LEU A 36 13.22 -1.33 3.56
CA LEU A 36 12.83 -2.60 4.15
C LEU A 36 13.78 -3.69 3.63
N LYS A 37 14.19 -4.63 4.49
CA LYS A 37 15.08 -5.75 4.11
C LYS A 37 14.33 -7.07 3.87
N ASN A 38 13.03 -7.10 4.12
CA ASN A 38 12.20 -8.31 4.06
C ASN A 38 11.94 -8.77 2.62
N GLU A 39 12.24 -10.01 2.26
CA GLU A 39 12.04 -10.56 0.90
C GLU A 39 10.60 -10.49 0.36
N ARG A 40 9.60 -10.38 1.24
CA ARG A 40 8.19 -10.19 0.88
C ARG A 40 7.51 -9.21 1.83
N ILE A 41 6.72 -8.30 1.26
CA ILE A 41 5.92 -7.29 1.94
C ILE A 41 4.47 -7.47 1.50
N VAL A 42 3.57 -7.75 2.44
CA VAL A 42 2.15 -7.88 2.17
C VAL A 42 1.40 -6.67 2.71
N LEU A 43 0.70 -5.97 1.83
CA LEU A 43 -0.13 -4.82 2.17
C LEU A 43 -1.53 -5.31 2.53
N ILE A 44 -2.02 -4.93 3.70
CA ILE A 44 -3.33 -5.35 4.24
C ILE A 44 -4.17 -4.13 4.62
N HIS A 45 -5.40 -4.39 5.05
CA HIS A 45 -6.29 -3.38 5.63
C HIS A 45 -6.66 -2.22 4.68
N ALA A 46 -6.74 -2.50 3.37
CA ALA A 46 -7.22 -1.52 2.42
C ALA A 46 -8.69 -1.14 2.69
N SER A 47 -8.99 0.15 2.65
CA SER A 47 -10.34 0.67 2.88
C SER A 47 -11.37 0.01 1.94
N ALA A 48 -12.56 -0.27 2.46
CA ALA A 48 -13.67 -0.88 1.71
C ALA A 48 -14.11 -0.09 0.46
N ARG A 49 -13.66 1.16 0.31
CA ARG A 49 -13.91 2.01 -0.86
C ARG A 49 -13.18 1.58 -2.14
N TYR A 50 -12.14 0.74 -2.04
CA TYR A 50 -11.30 0.36 -3.18
C TYR A 50 -11.53 -1.10 -3.57
N SER A 51 -11.74 -1.40 -4.85
CA SER A 51 -11.72 -2.79 -5.33
C SER A 51 -10.29 -3.34 -5.36
N THR A 52 -10.12 -4.64 -5.18
CA THR A 52 -8.81 -5.30 -5.27
C THR A 52 -8.12 -4.99 -6.60
N LYS A 53 -8.85 -5.05 -7.72
CA LYS A 53 -8.34 -4.72 -9.05
C LYS A 53 -7.78 -3.29 -9.12
N TYR A 54 -8.50 -2.30 -8.59
CA TYR A 54 -8.05 -0.91 -8.62
C TYR A 54 -6.76 -0.70 -7.80
N LEU A 55 -6.65 -1.39 -6.66
CA LEU A 55 -5.44 -1.34 -5.84
C LEU A 55 -4.24 -1.99 -6.53
N GLU A 56 -4.44 -3.11 -7.22
CA GLU A 56 -3.41 -3.77 -8.03
C GLU A 56 -2.95 -2.87 -9.19
N GLU A 57 -3.86 -2.17 -9.87
CA GLU A 57 -3.52 -1.17 -10.90
C GLU A 57 -2.66 -0.03 -10.32
N ILE A 58 -2.97 0.46 -9.11
CA ILE A 58 -2.14 1.46 -8.43
C ILE A 58 -0.75 0.89 -8.12
N LEU A 59 -0.65 -0.35 -7.60
CA LEU A 59 0.65 -0.96 -7.30
C LEU A 59 1.49 -1.10 -8.56
N ASP A 60 0.92 -1.61 -9.65
CA ASP A 60 1.64 -1.80 -10.90
C ASP A 60 2.14 -0.47 -11.49
N ALA A 61 1.33 0.59 -11.37
CA ALA A 61 1.68 1.92 -11.86
C ALA A 61 2.70 2.67 -10.98
N ARG A 62 2.67 2.45 -9.65
CA ARG A 62 3.44 3.26 -8.68
C ARG A 62 4.69 2.58 -8.16
N LEU A 63 4.76 1.24 -8.18
CA LEU A 63 5.93 0.53 -7.72
C LEU A 63 7.04 0.52 -8.79
N PRO A 64 8.29 0.81 -8.41
CA PRO A 64 9.44 0.51 -9.23
C PRO A 64 9.51 -0.99 -9.59
N GLU A 65 10.01 -1.31 -10.78
CA GLU A 65 10.04 -2.67 -11.34
C GLU A 65 10.70 -3.69 -10.38
N TYR A 66 11.80 -3.31 -9.73
CA TYR A 66 12.53 -4.17 -8.78
C TYR A 66 11.75 -4.48 -7.49
N LEU A 67 10.64 -3.78 -7.21
CA LEU A 67 9.75 -4.03 -6.07
C LEU A 67 8.48 -4.79 -6.43
N LYS A 68 8.11 -4.92 -7.72
CA LYS A 68 6.84 -5.53 -8.15
C LYS A 68 6.68 -7.01 -7.77
N GLY A 69 7.78 -7.76 -7.67
CA GLY A 69 7.76 -9.16 -7.18
C GLY A 69 7.80 -9.31 -5.65
N ARG A 70 8.05 -8.21 -4.95
CA ARG A 70 8.31 -8.19 -3.50
C ARG A 70 7.12 -7.68 -2.70
N VAL A 71 6.36 -6.75 -3.26
CA VAL A 71 5.20 -6.11 -2.63
C VAL A 71 3.93 -6.69 -3.23
N THR A 72 3.06 -7.24 -2.39
CA THR A 72 1.78 -7.82 -2.81
C THR A 72 0.63 -7.30 -1.97
N LEU A 73 -0.54 -7.15 -2.56
CA LEU A 73 -1.77 -6.83 -1.85
C LEU A 73 -2.42 -8.12 -1.31
N PHE A 74 -2.85 -8.13 -0.06
CA PHE A 74 -3.78 -9.14 0.41
C PHE A 74 -5.19 -8.81 -0.12
N PRO A 75 -5.80 -9.66 -0.95
CA PRO A 75 -7.03 -9.34 -1.63
C PRO A 75 -8.18 -9.14 -0.64
N ARG A 76 -9.03 -8.14 -0.90
CA ARG A 76 -10.32 -8.08 -0.22
C ARG A 76 -11.31 -9.05 -0.87
N PRO A 77 -12.15 -9.71 -0.06
CA PRO A 77 -13.32 -10.43 -0.56
C PRO A 77 -14.35 -9.47 -1.17
#